data_AF-X0TXN1-F1
#
_entry.id   AF-X0TXN1-F1
#
_cell.length_a   1.000
_cell.length_b   1.000
_cell.length_c   1.000
_cell.angle_alpha   90.00
_cell.angle_beta   90.00
_cell.angle_gamma   90.00
#
_symmetry.space_group_name_H-M   'P 1'
#
loop_
_entity.id
_entity.type
_entity.pdbx_description
1 polymer ?
#
loop_
_entity_poly.entity_id
_entity_poly.type
_entity_poly.pdbx_seq_one_letter_code
_entity_poly.pdbx_strand_id
1 'polypeptide(L)' 'MIKKEIAYFEQGGVENTEDVIEIVYQRLQEGDIRSVVVASSRGETGLKFAQRMAKDTNLVV' A
#
# COMPACT_ATOMS: atom_id res chain seq x y z
N MET A 1 -24.88 -2.23 -4.29
CA MET A 1 -24.24 -2.86 -3.12
C MET A 1 -22.80 -2.41 -3.09
N ILE A 2 -22.30 -1.91 -1.96
CA ILE A 2 -20.87 -1.63 -1.77
C ILE A 2 -20.23 -2.91 -1.24
N LYS A 3 -19.15 -3.36 -1.87
CA LYS A 3 -18.33 -4.49 -1.42
C LYS A 3 -16.97 -3.96 -0.99
N LYS A 4 -16.40 -4.52 0.08
CA LYS A 4 -15.04 -4.26 0.52
C LYS A 4 -14.32 -5.58 0.75
N GLU A 5 -13.05 -5.61 0.42
CA GLU A 5 -12.18 -6.76 0.61
C GLU A 5 -11.26 -6.54 1.81
N ILE A 6 -10.95 -7.62 2.52
CA ILE A 6 -10.00 -7.63 3.64
C ILE A 6 -9.15 -8.89 3.52
N ALA A 7 -7.83 -8.71 3.56
CA ALA A 7 -6.87 -9.80 3.54
C ALA A 7 -6.31 -10.02 4.96
N TYR A 8 -6.14 -11.29 5.33
CA TYR A 8 -5.50 -11.69 6.59
C TYR A 8 -4.24 -12.49 6.26
N PHE A 9 -3.13 -12.12 6.89
CA PHE A 9 -1.88 -12.86 6.84
C PHE A 9 -1.78 -13.76 8.06
N GLU A 10 -1.37 -15.01 7.88
CA GLU A 10 -1.20 -15.96 9.00
C GLU A 10 -0.08 -15.52 9.95
N GLN A 11 0.98 -14.94 9.40
CA GLN A 11 2.14 -14.44 10.14
C GLN A 11 2.48 -13.02 9.67
N GLY A 12 2.91 -12.18 10.60
CA GLY A 12 3.45 -10.86 10.27
C GLY A 12 4.92 -10.97 9.87
N GLY A 13 5.39 -10.08 9.00
CA GLY A 13 6.77 -10.09 8.54
C GLY A 13 6.97 -9.32 7.25
N VAL A 14 8.23 -9.21 6.84
CA VAL A 14 8.66 -8.46 5.65
C VAL A 14 8.20 -9.13 4.35
N GLU A 15 7.97 -10.44 4.40
CA GLU A 15 7.45 -11.27 3.30
C GLU A 15 6.09 -10.77 2.79
N ASN A 16 5.28 -10.15 3.63
CA ASN A 16 3.97 -9.64 3.25
C ASN A 16 4.03 -8.27 2.55
N THR A 17 5.21 -7.63 2.49
CA THR A 17 5.31 -6.23 2.04
C THR A 17 4.81 -6.04 0.61
N GLU A 18 5.12 -6.97 -0.30
CA GLU A 18 4.68 -6.85 -1.70
C GLU A 18 3.17 -7.08 -1.85
N ASP A 19 2.61 -8.04 -1.12
CA ASP A 19 1.17 -8.27 -1.11
C ASP A 19 0.43 -7.04 -0.57
N VAL A 20 0.95 -6.43 0.52
CA VAL A 20 0.39 -5.19 1.08
C VAL A 20 0.45 -4.05 0.06
N ILE A 21 1.54 -3.91 -0.70
CA ILE A 21 1.67 -2.89 -1.74
C ILE A 21 0.59 -3.06 -2.81
N GLU A 22 0.34 -4.28 -3.28
CA GLU A 22 -0.69 -4.55 -4.28
C GLU A 22 -2.11 -4.35 -3.73
N ILE A 23 -2.39 -4.79 -2.50
CA ILE A 23 -3.68 -4.57 -1.84
C ILE A 23 -3.96 -3.07 -1.70
N VAL A 24 -2.97 -2.29 -1.26
CA VAL A 24 -3.11 -0.83 -1.14
C VAL A 24 -3.31 -0.19 -2.50
N TYR A 25 -2.58 -0.64 -3.53
CA TYR A 25 -2.75 -0.10 -4.88
C TYR A 25 -4.15 -0.39 -5.44
N GLN A 26 -4.65 -1.62 -5.29
CA GLN A 26 -6.01 -1.97 -5.68
C GLN A 26 -7.04 -1.09 -4.97
N ARG A 27 -6.85 -0.87 -3.66
CA ARG A 27 -7.73 0.02 -2.88
C ARG A 27 -7.63 1.48 -3.33
N LEU A 28 -6.45 1.95 -3.74
CA LEU A 28 -6.24 3.29 -4.28
C LEU A 28 -6.99 3.49 -5.61
N GLN A 29 -7.08 2.45 -6.45
CA GLN A 29 -7.81 2.52 -7.72
C GLN A 29 -9.32 2.75 -7.58
N GLU A 30 -9.90 2.56 -6.37
CA GLU A 30 -11.29 2.97 -6.10
C GLU A 30 -11.49 4.50 -6.18
N GLY A 31 -10.42 5.29 -6.12
CA GLY A 31 -10.40 6.72 -6.46
C GLY A 31 -10.84 7.69 -5.36
N ASP A 32 -11.23 7.20 -4.18
CA ASP A 32 -11.62 8.00 -3.01
C ASP A 32 -10.45 8.34 -2.07
N ILE A 33 -9.24 7.83 -2.36
CA ILE A 33 -8.02 8.06 -1.57
C ILE A 33 -7.10 9.07 -2.29
N ARG A 34 -6.70 10.12 -1.58
CA ARG A 34 -5.81 11.17 -2.11
C ARG A 34 -4.35 11.02 -1.70
N SER A 35 -4.10 10.40 -0.55
CA SER A 35 -2.77 10.25 0.01
C SER A 35 -2.61 8.86 0.60
N VAL A 36 -1.40 8.31 0.47
CA VAL A 36 -0.98 7.08 1.12
C VAL A 36 0.17 7.41 2.06
N VAL A 37 0.09 6.99 3.32
CA VAL A 37 1.11 7.24 4.34
C VAL A 37 1.76 5.92 4.72
N VAL A 38 3.08 5.82 4.60
CA VAL A 38 3.84 4.58 4.78
C VAL A 38 4.89 4.78 5.86
N ALA A 39 4.85 4.00 6.93
CA ALA A 39 5.94 3.99 7.89
C ALA A 39 7.15 3.26 7.31
N SER A 40 8.29 3.94 7.15
CA SER A 40 9.53 3.30 6.71
C SER A 40 10.75 3.80 7.48
N SER A 41 11.31 2.95 8.35
CA SER A 41 12.45 3.33 9.20
C SER A 41 13.77 3.53 8.44
N ARG A 42 13.99 2.75 7.37
CA ARG A 42 15.23 2.78 6.57
C ARG A 42 14.99 3.17 5.11
N GLY A 43 13.74 3.45 4.73
CA GLY A 43 13.35 3.85 3.39
C GLY A 43 13.10 2.70 2.39
N GLU A 44 13.46 1.45 2.70
CA GLU A 44 13.27 0.32 1.77
C GLU A 44 11.80 0.11 1.42
N THR A 45 10.92 0.03 2.42
CA THR A 45 9.47 -0.05 2.22
C THR A 45 8.95 1.16 1.45
N GLY A 46 9.36 2.36 1.83
CA GLY A 46 8.96 3.59 1.16
C GLY A 46 9.35 3.62 -0.32
N LEU A 47 10.55 3.13 -0.67
CA LEU A 47 11.01 3.03 -2.04
C LEU A 47 10.13 2.08 -2.87
N LYS A 48 9.76 0.92 -2.32
CA LYS A 48 8.88 -0.04 -3.00
C LYS A 48 7.49 0.54 -3.26
N PHE A 49 6.91 1.20 -2.26
CA PHE A 49 5.64 1.94 -2.44
C PHE A 49 5.80 3.05 -3.49
N ALA A 50 6.90 3.79 -3.46
CA ALA A 50 7.13 4.88 -4.40
C ALA A 50 7.25 4.39 -5.85
N GLN A 51 7.96 3.29 -6.07
CA GLN A 51 8.05 2.63 -7.37
C GLN A 51 6.67 2.22 -7.91
N ARG A 52 5.77 1.79 -7.01
CA ARG A 52 4.47 1.27 -7.39
C ARG A 52 3.39 2.32 -7.63
N MET A 53 3.34 3.37 -6.81
CA MET A 53 2.16 4.27 -6.75
C MET A 53 2.44 5.76 -6.53
N ALA A 54 3.70 6.20 -6.43
CA ALA A 54 3.99 7.64 -6.21
C ALA A 54 3.56 8.55 -7.38
N LYS A 55 3.29 7.98 -8.56
CA LYS A 55 2.74 8.72 -9.71
C LYS A 55 1.23 8.90 -9.65
N ASP A 56 0.54 8.07 -8.88
CA ASP A 56 -0.92 7.96 -8.86
C ASP A 56 -1.54 8.61 -7.62
N THR A 57 -0.75 8.84 -6.58
CA THR A 57 -1.23 9.40 -5.30
C THR A 57 -0.15 10.25 -4.62
N ASN A 58 -0.57 11.08 -3.67
CA ASN A 58 0.35 11.77 -2.79
C ASN A 58 0.93 10.78 -1.76
N LEU A 59 2.11 10.26 -2.04
CA LEU A 59 2.80 9.32 -1.15
C LEU A 59 3.63 10.06 -0.10
N VAL A 60 3.37 9.77 1.17
CA VAL A 60 4.13 10.26 2.34
C VAL A 60 4.82 9.07 2.98
N VAL A 61 6.14 9.16 3.16
CA VAL A 61 6.99 8.11 3.74
C VAL A 61 7.70 8.65 4.98
#